data_AF-A0A6P0ETU0-F1
#
_entry.id   AF-A0A6P0ETU0-F1
#
_cell.length_a   1.000
_cell.length_b   1.000
_cell.length_c   1.000
_cell.angle_alpha   90.00
_cell.angle_beta   90.00
_cell.angle_gamma   90.00
#
_symmetry.space_group_name_H-M   'P 1'
#
loop_
_entity.id
_entity.type
_entity.pdbx_description
1 polymer ?
#
loop_
_entity_poly.entity_id
_entity_poly.type
_entity_poly.pdbx_seq_one_letter_code
_entity_poly.pdbx_strand_id
1 'polypeptide(L)'
;MTSSPRRPWLYDPAVGGVLVRAHRSPEGGPADDVVSDVLWSEVLGLLRWAEAALGCPPPLVEGAAWRTAATAAALLRRLPVLCAEAGLAWPGVRCDPDEAVLPGRERLAAAADRLAGLLCTRPADVGLLELVELVATDVDAIGAAAIALLAEGTDWTAAS
;
A
#
# COMPACT_ATOMS: atom_id res chain seq x y z
N MET A 1 -13.00 -15.71 13.72
CA MET A 1 -12.80 -14.75 12.61
C MET A 1 -13.31 -13.39 13.03
N THR A 2 -12.45 -12.56 13.62
CA THR A 2 -12.73 -11.14 13.81
C THR A 2 -12.58 -10.46 12.45
N SER A 3 -13.67 -9.97 11.89
CA SER A 3 -13.60 -9.09 10.71
C SER A 3 -12.79 -7.86 11.10
N SER A 4 -11.72 -7.54 10.38
CA SER A 4 -11.08 -6.23 10.53
C SER A 4 -12.14 -5.14 10.35
N PRO A 5 -12.07 -4.06 11.14
CA PRO A 5 -13.01 -2.96 11.03
C PRO A 5 -12.92 -2.38 9.61
N ARG A 6 -14.06 -2.33 8.92
CA ARG A 6 -14.13 -1.75 7.58
C ARG A 6 -13.72 -0.28 7.61
N ARG A 7 -13.04 0.17 6.56
CA ARG A 7 -12.64 1.58 6.37
C ARG A 7 -13.56 2.30 5.37
N PRO A 8 -14.77 2.75 5.76
CA PRO A 8 -15.71 3.38 4.84
C PRO A 8 -15.14 4.63 4.17
N TRP A 9 -14.25 5.36 4.86
CA TRP A 9 -13.59 6.56 4.34
C TRP A 9 -12.71 6.30 3.10
N LEU A 10 -12.21 5.07 2.88
CA LEU A 10 -11.42 4.75 1.68
C LEU A 10 -12.22 5.00 0.39
N TYR A 11 -13.55 4.89 0.45
CA TYR A 11 -14.43 4.97 -0.70
C TYR A 11 -15.10 6.34 -0.86
N ASP A 12 -14.89 7.26 0.09
CA ASP A 12 -15.34 8.65 -0.02
C ASP A 12 -14.33 9.48 -0.81
N PRO A 13 -14.67 9.97 -2.02
CA PRO A 13 -13.74 10.74 -2.84
C PRO A 13 -13.36 12.09 -2.22
N ALA A 14 -14.25 12.70 -1.43
CA ALA A 14 -13.97 13.97 -0.76
C ALA A 14 -12.92 13.77 0.34
N VAL A 15 -13.09 12.74 1.18
CA VAL A 15 -12.13 12.41 2.24
C VAL A 15 -10.79 11.97 1.64
N GLY A 16 -10.81 11.09 0.63
CA GLY A 16 -9.59 10.65 -0.04
C GLY A 16 -8.78 11.81 -0.62
N GLY A 17 -9.44 12.77 -1.29
CA GLY A 17 -8.77 13.95 -1.82
C GLY A 17 -8.18 14.87 -0.74
N VAL A 18 -8.83 14.98 0.42
CA VAL A 18 -8.29 15.74 1.57
C VAL A 18 -7.04 15.06 2.13
N LEU A 19 -7.09 13.73 2.32
CA LEU A 19 -5.95 12.96 2.86
C LEU A 19 -4.73 13.04 1.94
N VAL A 20 -4.91 12.87 0.63
CA VAL A 20 -3.82 13.01 -0.35
C VAL A 20 -3.13 14.38 -0.23
N ARG A 21 -3.92 15.47 -0.22
CA ARG A 21 -3.36 16.83 -0.15
C ARG A 21 -2.75 17.19 1.19
N ALA A 22 -3.12 16.51 2.28
CA ALA A 22 -2.55 16.74 3.61
C ALA A 22 -1.04 16.39 3.66
N HIS A 23 -0.54 15.61 2.70
CA HIS A 23 0.88 15.25 2.59
C HIS A 23 1.73 16.24 1.81
N ARG A 24 1.13 17.32 1.26
CA ARG A 24 1.89 18.38 0.57
C ARG A 24 2.76 19.15 1.56
N SER A 25 4.03 19.36 1.24
CA SER A 25 4.92 20.13 2.11
C SER A 25 4.54 21.61 2.08
N PRO A 26 4.43 22.31 3.22
CA PRO A 26 4.20 23.76 3.21
C PRO A 26 5.36 24.53 2.56
N GLU A 27 6.55 23.92 2.50
CA GLU A 27 7.76 24.47 1.88
C GLU A 27 8.00 23.92 0.46
N GLY A 28 7.15 23.01 -0.02
CA GLY A 28 7.31 22.31 -1.30
C GLY A 28 6.97 23.19 -2.51
N GLY A 29 7.63 22.90 -3.64
CA GLY A 29 7.29 23.50 -4.92
C GLY A 29 6.14 22.79 -5.63
N PRO A 30 5.62 23.34 -6.75
CA PRO A 30 4.55 22.71 -7.51
C PRO A 30 4.86 21.28 -8.00
N ALA A 31 6.13 21.00 -8.32
CA ALA A 31 6.56 19.65 -8.71
C ALA A 31 6.45 18.67 -7.54
N ASP A 32 6.90 19.06 -6.34
CA ASP A 32 6.82 18.23 -5.13
C ASP A 32 5.37 17.93 -4.75
N ASP A 33 4.49 18.92 -4.88
CA ASP A 33 3.05 18.77 -4.64
C ASP A 33 2.42 17.77 -5.61
N VAL A 34 2.77 17.82 -6.90
CA VAL A 34 2.28 16.88 -7.91
C VAL A 34 2.80 15.46 -7.65
N VAL A 35 4.08 15.30 -7.34
CA VAL A 35 4.67 14.00 -7.01
C VAL A 35 4.01 13.42 -5.76
N SER A 36 3.80 14.24 -4.72
CA SER A 36 3.10 13.84 -3.50
C SER A 36 1.66 13.41 -3.81
N ASP A 37 0.91 14.21 -4.58
CA ASP A 37 -0.47 13.89 -4.96
C ASP A 37 -0.56 12.56 -5.73
N VAL A 38 0.35 12.32 -6.67
CA VAL A 38 0.43 11.08 -7.45
C VAL A 38 0.72 9.90 -6.54
N LEU A 39 1.75 10.00 -5.70
CA LEU A 39 2.13 8.93 -4.76
C LEU A 39 0.96 8.54 -3.86
N TRP A 40 0.34 9.51 -3.20
CA TRP A 40 -0.72 9.24 -2.23
C TRP A 40 -2.03 8.81 -2.89
N SER A 41 -2.30 9.23 -4.13
CA SER A 41 -3.43 8.72 -4.90
C SER A 41 -3.27 7.25 -5.28
N GLU A 42 -2.06 6.83 -5.67
CA GLU A 42 -1.74 5.43 -5.97
C GLU A 42 -1.79 4.58 -4.69
N VAL A 43 -1.28 5.08 -3.57
CA VAL A 43 -1.41 4.45 -2.23
C VAL A 43 -2.88 4.24 -1.85
N LEU A 44 -3.72 5.25 -2.02
CA LEU A 44 -5.17 5.14 -1.77
C LEU A 44 -5.81 4.07 -2.67
N GLY A 45 -5.41 4.00 -3.94
CA GLY A 45 -5.83 2.96 -4.88
C GLY A 45 -5.43 1.55 -4.44
N LEU A 46 -4.19 1.38 -3.97
CA LEU A 46 -3.70 0.11 -3.43
C LEU A 46 -4.48 -0.31 -2.18
N LEU A 47 -4.70 0.61 -1.23
CA LEU A 47 -5.45 0.33 0.00
C LEU A 47 -6.88 -0.13 -0.28
N ARG A 48 -7.53 0.42 -1.33
CA ARG A 48 -8.87 -0.04 -1.77
C ARG A 48 -8.84 -1.50 -2.25
N TRP A 49 -7.82 -1.90 -3.01
CA TRP A 49 -7.68 -3.29 -3.45
C TRP A 49 -7.35 -4.22 -2.30
N ALA A 50 -6.46 -3.81 -1.39
CA ALA A 50 -6.15 -4.58 -0.18
C ALA A 50 -7.39 -4.80 0.68
N GLU A 51 -8.16 -3.74 0.95
CA GLU A 51 -9.43 -3.82 1.69
C GLU A 51 -10.45 -4.73 0.97
N ALA A 52 -10.52 -4.65 -0.36
CA ALA A 52 -11.38 -5.53 -1.15
C ALA A 52 -10.97 -7.02 -1.01
N ALA A 53 -9.67 -7.32 -1.08
CA ALA A 53 -9.16 -8.69 -0.89
C ALA A 53 -9.45 -9.24 0.51
N LEU A 54 -9.43 -8.38 1.53
CA LEU A 54 -9.79 -8.74 2.90
C LEU A 54 -11.31 -8.86 3.10
N GLY A 55 -12.13 -8.06 2.41
CA GLY A 55 -13.56 -7.93 2.71
C GLY A 55 -14.52 -8.64 1.76
N CYS A 56 -14.08 -9.07 0.58
CA CYS A 56 -14.96 -9.62 -0.45
C CYS A 56 -15.37 -11.09 -0.16
N PRO A 57 -16.48 -11.57 -0.76
CA PRO A 57 -16.88 -12.99 -0.70
C PRO A 57 -15.79 -13.93 -1.25
N PRO A 58 -15.69 -15.18 -0.77
CA PRO A 58 -14.63 -16.12 -1.14
C PRO A 58 -14.34 -16.26 -2.65
N PRO A 59 -15.35 -16.32 -3.55
CA PRO A 59 -15.10 -16.45 -4.99
C PRO A 59 -14.39 -15.25 -5.64
N LEU A 60 -14.33 -14.09 -4.96
CA LEU A 60 -13.72 -12.87 -5.47
C LEU A 60 -12.34 -12.59 -4.85
N VAL A 61 -11.94 -13.32 -3.81
CA VAL A 61 -10.71 -13.07 -3.05
C VAL A 61 -9.49 -13.20 -3.95
N GLU A 62 -9.42 -14.24 -4.78
CA GLU A 62 -8.29 -14.46 -5.68
C GLU A 62 -8.10 -13.29 -6.67
N GLY A 63 -9.17 -12.88 -7.33
CA GLY A 63 -9.13 -11.75 -8.28
C GLY A 63 -8.82 -10.41 -7.60
N ALA A 64 -9.23 -10.21 -6.36
CA ALA A 64 -8.89 -9.02 -5.60
C ALA A 64 -7.41 -9.06 -5.16
N ALA A 65 -6.92 -10.20 -4.67
CA ALA A 65 -5.53 -10.39 -4.26
C ALA A 65 -4.55 -10.20 -5.45
N TRP A 66 -4.88 -10.73 -6.63
CA TRP A 66 -4.09 -10.48 -7.84
C TRP A 66 -4.00 -8.99 -8.19
N ARG A 67 -5.12 -8.26 -8.10
CA ARG A 67 -5.13 -6.82 -8.35
C ARG A 67 -4.35 -6.04 -7.30
N THR A 68 -4.41 -6.44 -6.03
CA THR A 68 -3.57 -5.88 -4.96
C THR A 68 -2.09 -6.07 -5.27
N ALA A 69 -1.66 -7.30 -5.58
CA ALA A 69 -0.26 -7.61 -5.90
C ALA A 69 0.23 -6.84 -7.15
N ALA A 70 -0.58 -6.80 -8.21
CA ALA A 70 -0.24 -6.08 -9.43
C ALA A 70 -0.14 -4.57 -9.22
N THR A 71 -1.04 -3.99 -8.41
CA THR A 71 -1.03 -2.57 -8.07
C THR A 71 0.20 -2.21 -7.23
N ALA A 72 0.53 -3.04 -6.23
CA ALA A 72 1.75 -2.87 -5.43
C ALA A 72 3.01 -2.90 -6.31
N ALA A 73 3.12 -3.91 -7.18
CA ALA A 73 4.27 -4.03 -8.09
C ALA A 73 4.35 -2.86 -9.09
N ALA A 74 3.22 -2.35 -9.58
CA ALA A 74 3.19 -1.18 -10.45
C ALA A 74 3.66 0.09 -9.74
N LEU A 75 3.23 0.29 -8.50
CA LEU A 75 3.68 1.42 -7.68
C LEU A 75 5.18 1.33 -7.39
N LEU A 76 5.68 0.19 -6.90
CA LEU A 76 7.11 -0.02 -6.62
C LEU A 76 8.00 0.27 -7.84
N ARG A 77 7.57 -0.11 -9.05
CA ARG A 77 8.31 0.21 -10.28
C ARG A 77 8.36 1.70 -10.61
N ARG A 78 7.37 2.48 -10.15
CA ARG A 78 7.27 3.93 -10.41
C ARG A 78 7.98 4.78 -9.37
N LEU A 79 8.12 4.29 -8.13
CA LEU A 79 8.72 5.06 -7.04
C LEU A 79 10.13 5.61 -7.36
N PRO A 80 11.07 4.87 -8.00
CA PRO A 80 12.38 5.43 -8.34
C PRO A 80 12.30 6.67 -9.24
N VAL A 81 11.35 6.70 -10.18
CA VAL A 81 11.14 7.84 -11.09
C VAL A 81 10.53 9.01 -10.33
N LEU A 82 9.53 8.77 -9.49
CA LEU A 82 8.93 9.80 -8.64
C LEU A 82 9.95 10.44 -7.69
N CYS A 83 10.87 9.65 -7.12
CA CYS A 83 11.98 10.18 -6.34
C CYS A 83 12.88 11.10 -7.19
N ALA A 84 13.25 10.68 -8.40
CA ALA A 84 14.09 11.48 -9.28
C ALA A 84 13.42 12.81 -9.66
N GLU A 85 12.10 12.81 -9.90
CA GLU A 85 11.31 14.01 -10.18
C GLU A 85 11.28 14.99 -8.98
N ALA A 86 11.34 14.48 -7.75
CA ALA A 86 11.47 15.26 -6.52
C ALA A 86 12.93 15.58 -6.13
N GLY A 87 13.91 15.26 -6.98
CA GLY A 87 15.33 15.47 -6.69
C GLY A 87 15.90 14.59 -5.57
N LEU A 88 15.23 13.47 -5.26
CA LEU A 88 15.63 12.51 -4.24
C LEU A 88 16.31 11.28 -4.84
N ALA A 89 17.27 10.73 -4.11
CA ALA A 89 17.78 9.39 -4.39
C ALA A 89 16.76 8.34 -3.95
N TRP A 90 16.54 7.31 -4.77
CA TRP A 90 15.66 6.19 -4.42
C TRP A 90 16.25 5.39 -3.25
N PRO A 91 15.57 5.30 -2.08
CA PRO A 91 16.11 4.61 -0.90
C PRO A 91 16.07 3.08 -1.01
N GLY A 92 15.29 2.53 -1.94
CA GLY A 92 15.02 1.09 -2.00
C GLY A 92 13.85 0.69 -1.10
N VAL A 93 13.66 -0.62 -0.98
CA VAL A 93 12.67 -1.24 -0.09
C VAL A 93 13.44 -1.87 1.08
N ARG A 94 12.99 -1.66 2.32
CA ARG A 94 13.46 -2.44 3.47
C ARG A 94 12.58 -3.67 3.61
N CYS A 95 13.20 -4.84 3.67
CA CYS A 95 12.50 -6.09 3.93
C CYS A 95 12.58 -6.39 5.43
N ASP A 96 11.43 -6.57 6.09
CA ASP A 96 11.38 -7.10 7.45
C ASP A 96 11.38 -8.64 7.39
N PRO A 97 12.44 -9.33 7.87
CA PRO A 97 12.53 -10.78 7.80
C PRO A 97 11.50 -11.50 8.68
N ASP A 98 10.96 -10.86 9.72
CA ASP A 98 10.08 -11.49 10.69
C ASP A 98 8.60 -11.52 10.22
N GLU A 99 8.26 -10.79 9.15
CA GLU A 99 6.89 -10.68 8.64
C GLU A 99 6.40 -11.96 7.93
N ALA A 100 7.31 -12.88 7.56
CA ALA A 100 6.98 -14.11 6.84
C ALA A 100 6.29 -15.20 7.67
N VAL A 101 6.20 -15.04 9.00
CA VAL A 101 5.71 -16.07 9.92
C VAL A 101 4.18 -16.14 9.99
N LEU A 102 3.49 -15.07 9.61
CA LEU A 102 2.03 -14.96 9.69
C LEU A 102 1.31 -15.46 8.42
N PRO A 103 0.04 -15.92 8.51
CA PRO A 103 -0.78 -16.20 7.33
C PRO A 103 -0.93 -14.96 6.43
N GLY A 104 -1.01 -15.17 5.12
CA GLY A 104 -1.05 -14.12 4.10
C GLY A 104 -2.16 -13.10 4.33
N ARG A 105 -3.34 -13.56 4.79
CA ARG A 105 -4.45 -12.67 5.15
C ARG A 105 -4.13 -11.74 6.32
N GLU A 106 -3.45 -12.25 7.36
CA GLU A 106 -3.09 -11.47 8.55
C GLU A 106 -1.97 -10.47 8.22
N ARG A 107 -0.99 -10.91 7.42
CA ARG A 107 0.06 -10.03 6.88
C ARG A 107 -0.53 -8.88 6.06
N LEU A 108 -1.50 -9.21 5.18
CA LEU A 108 -2.14 -8.21 4.32
C LEU A 108 -2.91 -7.19 5.16
N ALA A 109 -3.65 -7.64 6.18
CA ALA A 109 -4.33 -6.76 7.11
C ALA A 109 -3.32 -5.86 7.84
N ALA A 110 -2.27 -6.41 8.43
CA ALA A 110 -1.28 -5.64 9.16
C ALA A 110 -0.59 -4.57 8.29
N ALA A 111 -0.15 -4.94 7.08
CA ALA A 111 0.50 -4.00 6.17
C ALA A 111 -0.45 -2.92 5.65
N ALA A 112 -1.70 -3.27 5.33
CA ALA A 112 -2.73 -2.30 4.95
C ALA A 112 -3.07 -1.35 6.11
N ASP A 113 -3.10 -1.84 7.35
CA ASP A 113 -3.34 -1.03 8.55
C ASP A 113 -2.21 -0.01 8.76
N ARG A 114 -0.94 -0.40 8.61
CA ARG A 114 0.22 0.50 8.69
C ARG A 114 0.19 1.57 7.62
N LEU A 115 0.00 1.19 6.36
CA LEU A 115 -0.06 2.13 5.24
C LEU A 115 -1.26 3.08 5.33
N ALA A 116 -2.41 2.59 5.79
CA ALA A 116 -3.57 3.44 6.07
C ALA A 116 -3.29 4.42 7.23
N GLY A 117 -2.57 3.98 8.26
CA GLY A 117 -2.10 4.83 9.35
C GLY A 117 -1.22 5.97 8.84
N LEU A 118 -0.27 5.67 7.95
CA LEU A 118 0.59 6.66 7.30
C LEU A 118 -0.22 7.64 6.41
N LEU A 119 -1.19 7.14 5.64
CA LEU A 119 -2.06 8.01 4.84
C LEU A 119 -2.89 8.96 5.71
N CYS A 120 -3.43 8.47 6.82
CA CYS A 120 -4.25 9.25 7.75
C CYS A 120 -3.44 10.22 8.61
N THR A 121 -2.21 9.86 8.94
CA THR A 121 -1.35 10.62 9.84
C THR A 121 -0.05 10.91 9.13
N ARG A 122 0.13 12.15 8.67
CA ARG A 122 1.45 12.61 8.26
C ARG A 122 2.34 12.68 9.50
N PRO A 123 3.45 11.93 9.57
CA PRO A 123 4.38 12.08 10.68
C PRO A 123 5.02 13.47 10.59
N ALA A 124 4.89 14.27 11.65
CA ALA A 124 5.35 15.67 11.65
C ALA A 124 6.87 15.81 11.52
N ASP A 125 7.62 14.81 11.99
CA ASP A 125 9.08 14.84 12.10
C ASP A 125 9.81 13.97 11.07
N VAL A 126 9.09 13.39 10.11
CA VAL A 126 9.67 12.48 9.10
C VAL A 126 9.93 13.25 7.81
N GLY A 127 11.19 13.25 7.37
CA GLY A 127 11.59 13.84 6.09
C GLY A 127 11.02 13.07 4.90
N LEU A 128 10.90 13.72 3.74
CA LEU A 128 10.31 13.12 2.54
C LEU A 128 10.98 11.81 2.11
N LEU A 129 12.31 11.70 2.24
CA LEU A 129 13.05 10.49 1.89
C LEU A 129 12.66 9.29 2.79
N GLU A 130 12.60 9.51 4.10
CA GLU A 130 12.20 8.49 5.07
C GLU A 130 10.73 8.11 4.91
N LEU A 131 9.87 9.08 4.60
CA LEU A 131 8.46 8.82 4.27
C LEU A 131 8.32 7.92 3.04
N VAL A 132 9.10 8.17 1.99
CA VAL A 132 9.10 7.33 0.79
C VAL A 132 9.59 5.92 1.08
N GLU A 133 10.62 5.77 1.92
CA GLU A 133 11.12 4.45 2.34
C GLU A 133 10.06 3.65 3.13
N LEU A 134 9.34 4.31 4.04
CA LEU A 134 8.23 3.71 4.79
C LEU A 134 7.10 3.28 3.85
N VAL A 135 6.68 4.15 2.93
CA VAL A 135 5.65 3.83 1.93
C VAL A 135 6.10 2.66 1.05
N ALA A 136 7.34 2.67 0.56
CA ALA A 136 7.88 1.59 -0.27
C ALA A 136 7.85 0.25 0.46
N THR A 137 8.24 0.25 1.74
CA THR A 137 8.25 -0.93 2.61
C THR A 137 6.85 -1.50 2.80
N ASP A 138 5.86 -0.66 3.13
CA ASP A 138 4.49 -1.14 3.32
C ASP A 138 3.81 -1.56 2.00
N VAL A 139 4.13 -0.90 0.89
CA VAL A 139 3.64 -1.31 -0.45
C VAL A 139 4.19 -2.69 -0.83
N ASP A 140 5.48 -2.95 -0.58
CA ASP A 140 6.08 -4.26 -0.81
C ASP A 140 5.46 -5.34 0.09
N ALA A 141 5.29 -5.05 1.38
CA ALA A 141 4.64 -5.95 2.33
C ALA A 141 3.20 -6.30 1.91
N ILE A 142 2.41 -5.33 1.45
CA ILE A 142 1.07 -5.56 0.89
C ILE A 142 1.14 -6.47 -0.35
N GLY A 143 2.08 -6.22 -1.27
CA GLY A 143 2.27 -7.04 -2.46
C GLY A 143 2.63 -8.48 -2.11
N ALA A 144 3.62 -8.67 -1.24
CA ALA A 144 4.08 -9.98 -0.80
C ALA A 144 2.98 -10.76 -0.05
N ALA A 145 2.23 -10.08 0.82
CA ALA A 145 1.11 -10.68 1.55
C ALA A 145 -0.04 -11.08 0.63
N ALA A 146 -0.33 -10.29 -0.42
CA ALA A 146 -1.33 -10.64 -1.42
C ALA A 146 -0.91 -11.89 -2.23
N ILE A 147 0.37 -12.04 -2.55
CA ILE A 147 0.90 -13.27 -3.19
C ILE A 147 0.81 -14.46 -2.21
N ALA A 148 1.15 -14.28 -0.94
CA ALA A 148 1.02 -15.34 0.07
C ALA A 148 -0.44 -15.81 0.20
N LEU A 149 -1.39 -14.87 0.22
CA LEU A 149 -2.82 -15.18 0.26
C LEU A 149 -3.28 -16.01 -0.96
N LEU A 150 -2.75 -15.72 -2.16
CA LEU A 150 -3.00 -16.53 -3.36
C LEU A 150 -2.39 -17.93 -3.25
N ALA A 151 -1.15 -18.02 -2.77
CA ALA A 151 -0.43 -19.27 -2.62
C ALA A 151 -1.13 -20.22 -1.62
N GLU A 152 -1.65 -19.68 -0.52
CA GLU A 152 -2.42 -20.42 0.49
C GLU A 152 -3.76 -20.94 -0.03
N GLY A 153 -4.41 -20.20 -0.93
CA GLY A 153 -5.69 -20.59 -1.52
C GLY A 153 -5.58 -21.56 -2.69
N THR A 154 -4.37 -21.78 -3.21
CA THR A 154 -4.15 -22.64 -4.38
C THR A 154 -3.79 -24.04 -3.92
N ASP A 155 -4.64 -25.02 -4.22
CA ASP A 155 -4.35 -26.43 -3.93
C ASP A 155 -3.43 -27.02 -5.01
N TRP A 156 -2.12 -26.81 -4.83
CA TRP A 156 -1.09 -27.27 -5.76
C TRP A 156 -0.98 -28.80 -5.86
N THR A 157 -1.66 -29.54 -4.98
CA THR A 157 -1.64 -31.01 -4.94
C THR A 157 -2.68 -31.66 -5.85
N ALA A 158 -3.66 -30.89 -6.37
CA ALA A 158 -4.67 -31.40 -7.29
C ALA A 158 -4.23 -31.43 -8.77
N ALA A 159 -3.05 -30.87 -9.08
CA ALA A 159 -2.51 -30.77 -10.43
C ALA A 159 -1.42 -31.84 -10.75
N SER A 160 -1.13 -32.73 -9.79
CA SER A 160 -0.20 -33.87 -9.93
C SER A 160 -0.94 -35.20 -9.99
#